data_AF-K0FWD3-F1
#
_entry.id   AF-K0FWD3-F1
#
_cell.length_a   1.000
_cell.length_b   1.000
_cell.length_c   1.000
_cell.angle_alpha   90.00
_cell.angle_beta   90.00
_cell.angle_gamma   90.00
#
_symmetry.space_group_name_H-M   'P 1'
#
loop_
_entity.id
_entity.type
_entity.pdbx_description
1 polymer ?
#
loop_
_entity_poly.entity_id
_entity_poly.type
_entity_poly.pdbx_seq_one_letter_code
_entity_poly.pdbx_strand_id
1 'polypeptide(L)'
;MSNGKITARIDELKAEHQARHKLTVDDLLIDLDEARNIAKENGNANAMISATMAKAKLLGLDKPTLEVAVNGTLDNIPTVIELVAPSFDNSNSWSP
;
A
#
# COMPACT_ATOMS: atom_id res chain seq x y z
N MET A 1 29.05 3.64 1.62
CA MET A 1 28.97 2.61 2.69
C MET A 1 28.22 1.41 2.16
N SER A 2 28.88 0.25 2.07
CA SER A 2 28.29 -1.01 1.60
C SER A 2 27.47 -1.67 2.71
N ASN A 3 26.16 -1.81 2.46
CA ASN A 3 25.19 -2.36 3.40
C ASN A 3 25.21 -3.90 3.46
N GLY A 4 26.38 -4.53 3.30
CA GLY A 4 26.50 -5.98 3.11
C GLY A 4 25.94 -6.82 4.26
N LYS A 5 26.02 -6.31 5.50
CA LYS A 5 25.40 -6.94 6.68
C LYS A 5 23.86 -6.90 6.62
N ILE A 6 23.29 -5.82 6.08
CA ILE A 6 21.83 -5.67 5.94
C ILE A 6 21.33 -6.56 4.81
N THR A 7 22.01 -6.58 3.67
CA THR A 7 21.66 -7.47 2.55
C THR A 7 21.69 -8.94 2.98
N ALA A 8 22.74 -9.37 3.68
CA ALA A 8 22.83 -10.74 4.21
C ALA A 8 21.68 -11.09 5.16
N ARG A 9 21.26 -10.15 6.02
CA ARG A 9 20.14 -10.38 6.94
C ARG A 9 18.79 -10.44 6.22
N ILE A 10 18.60 -9.64 5.17
CA ILE A 10 17.41 -9.70 4.32
C ILE A 10 17.33 -11.05 3.59
N ASP A 11 18.45 -11.53 3.05
CA ASP A 11 18.49 -12.80 2.34
C ASP A 11 18.25 -14.00 3.28
N GLU A 12 18.77 -13.95 4.50
CA GLU A 12 18.49 -14.94 5.55
C GLU A 12 17.00 -14.97 5.95
N LEU A 13 16.38 -13.80 6.17
CA LEU A 13 14.96 -13.68 6.48
C LEU A 13 14.06 -14.17 5.33
N LYS A 14 14.46 -13.87 4.08
CA LYS A 14 13.79 -14.38 2.89
C LYS A 14 13.92 -15.89 2.78
N ALA A 15 15.10 -16.45 3.06
CA ALA A 15 15.34 -17.88 3.03
C ALA A 15 14.52 -18.63 4.10
N GLU A 16 14.41 -18.07 5.31
CA GLU A 16 13.56 -18.62 6.38
C GLU A 16 12.07 -18.61 6.00
N HIS A 17 11.59 -17.51 5.39
CA HIS A 17 10.23 -17.44 4.88
C HIS A 17 9.97 -18.39 3.70
N GLN A 18 10.92 -18.49 2.77
CA GLN A 18 10.87 -19.43 1.64
C GLN A 18 10.85 -20.89 2.10
N ALA A 19 11.53 -21.21 3.21
CA ALA A 19 11.58 -22.57 3.75
C ALA A 19 10.25 -23.01 4.40
N ARG A 20 9.50 -22.09 5.03
CA ARG A 20 8.21 -22.42 5.68
C ARG A 20 7.01 -22.33 4.75
N HIS A 21 7.02 -21.39 3.81
CA HIS A 21 5.94 -21.16 2.86
C HIS A 21 6.54 -21.21 1.46
N LYS A 22 6.75 -22.43 0.97
CA LYS A 22 7.30 -22.78 -0.35
C LYS A 22 6.35 -22.40 -1.49
N LEU A 23 5.78 -21.20 -1.42
CA LEU A 23 4.81 -20.61 -2.32
C LEU A 23 5.50 -19.40 -2.93
N THR A 24 5.91 -19.57 -4.17
CA THR A 24 6.50 -18.50 -4.97
C THR A 24 5.41 -17.63 -5.58
N VAL A 25 5.80 -16.48 -6.12
CA VAL A 25 4.87 -15.64 -6.88
C VAL A 25 4.33 -16.42 -8.09
N ASP A 26 5.15 -17.26 -8.72
CA ASP A 26 4.73 -18.09 -9.85
C ASP A 26 3.68 -19.13 -9.45
N ASP A 27 3.84 -19.77 -8.28
CA ASP A 27 2.84 -20.71 -7.75
C ASP A 27 1.49 -20.02 -7.53
N LEU A 28 1.49 -18.82 -6.93
CA LEU A 28 0.27 -18.01 -6.75
C LEU A 28 -0.37 -17.59 -8.08
N LEU A 29 0.43 -17.35 -9.12
CA LEU A 29 -0.08 -17.01 -10.45
C LEU A 29 -0.75 -18.21 -11.12
N ILE A 30 -0.22 -19.42 -10.92
CA ILE A 30 -0.83 -20.67 -11.39
C ILE A 30 -2.17 -20.89 -10.69
N ASP A 31 -2.22 -20.78 -9.36
CA ASP A 31 -3.45 -20.93 -8.58
C ASP A 31 -4.54 -19.94 -9.02
N LEU A 32 -4.16 -18.69 -9.31
CA LEU A 32 -5.10 -17.67 -9.80
C LEU A 32 -5.60 -17.96 -11.23
N ASP A 33 -4.76 -18.53 -12.10
CA ASP A 33 -5.18 -18.93 -13.45
C ASP A 33 -6.15 -20.13 -13.39
N GLU A 34 -5.91 -21.10 -12.50
CA GLU A 34 -6.84 -22.20 -12.24
C GLU A 34 -8.18 -21.70 -11.69
N ALA A 35 -8.15 -20.82 -10.69
CA ALA A 35 -9.36 -20.20 -10.15
C ALA A 35 -10.14 -19.42 -11.23
N ARG A 36 -9.44 -18.75 -12.15
CA ARG A 36 -10.06 -18.07 -13.29
C ARG A 36 -10.70 -19.05 -14.27
N ASN A 37 -10.08 -20.19 -14.53
CA ASN A 37 -10.64 -21.24 -15.39
C ASN A 37 -11.91 -21.85 -14.78
N ILE A 38 -11.87 -22.19 -13.48
CA ILE A 38 -13.04 -22.68 -12.74
C ILE A 38 -14.17 -21.64 -12.75
N ALA A 39 -13.85 -20.35 -12.58
CA ALA A 39 -14.83 -19.27 -12.66
C ALA A 39 -15.44 -19.15 -14.06
N LYS A 40 -14.64 -19.35 -15.12
CA LYS A 40 -15.10 -19.35 -16.51
C LYS A 40 -16.07 -20.49 -16.79
N GLU A 41 -15.77 -21.70 -16.33
CA GLU A 41 -16.63 -22.87 -16.46
C GLU A 41 -17.96 -22.67 -15.73
N ASN A 42 -17.92 -22.05 -14.55
CA ASN A 42 -19.11 -21.73 -13.76
C ASN A 42 -19.87 -20.49 -14.24
N GLY A 43 -19.41 -19.82 -15.30
CA GLY A 43 -20.03 -18.58 -15.80
C GLY A 43 -19.97 -17.40 -14.82
N ASN A 44 -19.07 -17.43 -13.85
CA ASN A 44 -18.97 -16.38 -12.82
C ASN A 44 -17.98 -15.29 -13.25
N ALA A 45 -18.49 -14.28 -13.94
CA ALA A 45 -17.71 -13.14 -14.42
C ALA A 45 -17.00 -12.35 -13.30
N ASN A 46 -17.66 -12.18 -12.14
CA ASN A 46 -17.08 -11.43 -11.02
C ASN A 46 -15.85 -12.13 -10.43
N ALA A 47 -15.89 -13.45 -10.33
CA ALA A 47 -14.75 -14.24 -9.88
C ALA A 47 -13.58 -14.18 -10.88
N MET A 48 -13.85 -14.22 -12.19
CA MET A 48 -12.80 -14.05 -13.20
C MET A 48 -12.11 -12.68 -13.14
N ILE A 49 -12.89 -11.60 -12.97
CA ILE A 49 -12.35 -10.23 -12.85
C ILE A 49 -11.51 -10.12 -11.57
N SER A 50 -12.00 -10.67 -10.46
CA SER A 50 -11.29 -10.68 -9.18
C SER A 50 -9.93 -11.39 -9.29
N ALA A 51 -9.88 -12.55 -9.95
CA ALA A 51 -8.63 -13.28 -10.19
C ALA A 51 -7.66 -12.48 -11.09
N THR A 52 -8.19 -11.82 -12.13
CA THR A 52 -7.40 -10.98 -13.04
C THR A 52 -6.80 -9.77 -12.32
N MET A 53 -7.59 -9.11 -11.48
CA MET A 53 -7.13 -7.99 -10.64
C MET A 53 -6.10 -8.44 -9.61
N ALA A 54 -6.29 -9.59 -8.96
CA ALA A 54 -5.32 -10.16 -8.03
C ALA A 54 -3.97 -10.42 -8.71
N LYS A 55 -4.00 -10.95 -9.95
CA LYS A 55 -2.80 -11.13 -10.78
C LYS A 55 -2.10 -9.81 -11.11
N ALA A 56 -2.86 -8.77 -11.48
CA ALA A 56 -2.30 -7.44 -11.71
C ALA A 56 -1.66 -6.83 -10.45
N LYS A 57 -2.25 -7.05 -9.27
CA LYS A 57 -1.68 -6.62 -7.97
C LYS A 57 -0.37 -7.33 -7.65
N LEU A 58 -0.28 -8.65 -7.85
CA LEU A 58 0.95 -9.41 -7.62
C LEU A 58 2.10 -8.99 -8.55
N LEU A 59 1.78 -8.69 -9.81
CA LEU A 59 2.74 -8.20 -10.79
C LEU A 59 3.09 -6.71 -10.63
N GLY A 60 2.42 -6.00 -9.71
CA GLY A 60 2.64 -4.58 -9.45
C GLY A 60 2.05 -3.63 -10.50
N LEU A 61 1.19 -4.12 -11.39
CA LEU A 61 0.53 -3.33 -12.45
C LEU A 61 -0.59 -2.43 -11.91
N ASP A 62 -1.14 -2.76 -10.75
CA ASP A 62 -2.25 -2.03 -10.08
C ASP A 62 -1.77 -0.93 -9.11
N LYS A 63 -0.45 -0.63 -9.07
CA LYS A 63 0.06 0.44 -8.19
C LYS A 63 -0.19 1.79 -8.85
N PRO A 64 -1.06 2.67 -8.30
CA PRO A 64 -1.07 4.06 -8.73
C PRO A 64 0.31 4.65 -8.44
N THR A 65 0.90 5.33 -9.42
CA THR A 65 2.00 6.25 -9.14
C THR A 65 1.46 7.26 -8.15
N LEU A 66 1.91 7.16 -6.89
CA LEU A 66 1.69 8.22 -5.91
C LEU A 66 2.52 9.41 -6.39
N GLU A 67 1.98 10.14 -7.37
CA GLU A 67 2.36 11.53 -7.55
C GLU A 67 1.84 12.24 -6.31
N VAL A 68 2.69 12.29 -5.28
CA VAL A 68 2.50 13.29 -4.25
C VAL A 68 2.66 14.60 -4.98
N ALA A 69 1.55 15.18 -5.41
CA ALA A 69 1.49 16.58 -5.82
C ALA A 69 1.74 17.41 -4.57
N VAL A 70 3.02 17.44 -4.19
CA VAL A 70 3.60 18.41 -3.28
C VAL A 70 3.45 19.73 -4.01
N ASN A 71 2.33 20.41 -3.77
CA ASN A 71 2.01 21.72 -4.35
C ASN A 71 2.85 22.84 -3.70
N GLY A 72 4.11 22.56 -3.40
CA GLY A 72 5.05 23.46 -2.76
C GLY A 72 6.26 22.67 -2.33
N THR A 73 7.44 23.01 -2.84
CA THR A 73 8.74 22.35 -2.64
C THR A 73 8.90 21.72 -1.24
N LEU A 74 9.66 20.62 -1.14
CA LEU A 74 9.91 19.85 0.09
C LEU A 74 10.45 20.69 1.28
N ASP A 75 10.71 21.98 1.07
CA ASP A 75 11.12 22.98 2.05
C ASP A 75 9.97 23.48 2.95
N ASN A 76 8.71 23.24 2.58
CA ASN A 76 7.54 23.83 3.27
C ASN A 76 6.63 22.83 4.01
N ILE A 77 7.16 21.67 4.42
CA ILE A 77 6.43 20.78 5.33
C ILE A 77 6.61 21.33 6.75
N PRO A 78 5.56 21.85 7.42
CA PRO A 78 5.72 22.38 8.78
C PRO A 78 6.07 21.22 9.73
N THR A 79 7.26 21.30 10.33
CA THR A 79 7.74 20.32 11.31
C THR A 79 7.28 20.61 12.74
N VAL A 80 6.68 21.78 12.97
CA VAL A 80 6.17 22.23 14.26
C VAL A 80 4.74 22.72 14.08
N ILE A 81 3.83 22.22 14.92
CA ILE A 81 2.43 22.65 14.99
C ILE A 81 2.22 23.29 16.36
N GLU A 82 1.93 24.59 16.37
CA GLU A 82 1.56 25.31 17.59
C GLU A 82 0.04 25.48 17.66
N LEU A 83 -0.53 25.21 18.84
CA LEU A 83 -1.94 25.42 19.10
C LEU A 83 -2.14 26.87 19.58
N VAL A 84 -2.70 27.71 18.71
CA VAL A 84 -3.09 29.08 19.06
C VAL A 84 -4.59 29.11 19.39
N ALA A 85 -4.94 29.56 20.60
CA ALA A 85 -6.33 29.73 20.98
C ALA A 85 -6.95 30.93 20.23
N PRO A 86 -8.19 30.81 19.70
CA PRO A 86 -8.88 31.94 19.08
C PRO A 86 -9.15 33.03 20.13
N SER A 87 -8.95 34.28 19.75
CA SER A 87 -9.28 35.43 20.60
C SER A 87 -10.80 35.53 20.74
N PHE A 88 -11.31 35.41 21.97
CA PHE A 88 -12.71 35.70 22.27
C PHE A 88 -12.86 37.22 22.37
N ASP A 89 -13.61 37.82 21.45
CA ASP A 89 -14.00 39.23 21.53
C ASP A 89 -15.01 39.39 22.68
N ASN A 90 -14.59 40.06 23.75
CA ASN A 90 -15.43 40.36 24.91
C ASN A 90 -16.23 41.67 24.69
N SER A 91 -16.86 41.81 23.52
CA SER A 91 -17.68 42.98 23.18
C SER A 91 -19.16 42.82 23.54
N ASN A 92 -19.58 41.67 24.10
CA ASN A 92 -20.95 41.49 24.54
C ASN A 92 -21.15 41.99 25.97
N SER A 93 -21.24 43.32 26.13
CA SER A 93 -21.68 43.95 27.37
C SER A 93 -23.17 43.65 27.61
N TRP A 94 -23.46 42.57 28.32
CA TRP A 94 -24.77 42.40 28.95
C TRP A 94 -24.96 43.52 29.98
N SER A 95 -25.91 44.43 29.75
CA SER A 95 -26.39 45.37 30.76
C SER A 95 -27.69 44.83 31.39
N PRO A 96 -27.82 44.75 32.73
CA PRO A 96 -29.03 44.26 33.40
C PRO A 96 -30.27 45.14 33.15
#